data_AF-A0A7J9DK31-F1
#
_entry.id   AF-A0A7J9DK31-F1
#
_cell.length_a   1.000
_cell.length_b   1.000
_cell.length_c   1.000
_cell.angle_alpha   90.00
_cell.angle_beta   90.00
_cell.angle_gamma   90.00
#
_symmetry.space_group_name_H-M   'P 1'
#
loop_
_entity.id
_entity.type
_entity.pdbx_description
1 polymer ?
#
loop_
_entity_poly.entity_id
_entity_poly.type
_entity_poly.pdbx_seq_one_letter_code
_entity_poly.pdbx_strand_id
1 'polypeptide(L)'
;MSNHHLEEFAWGLANSKYPFLWVVRPDVVMGESAIFPREFMEAIKGRGLIISWCPQQQVLSHPAVGVFLTHCGWNYLLEAVSEGVPLICWPFFGDQQTNCRY
;
A
#
# COMPACT_ATOMS: atom_id res chain seq x y z
N MET A 1 -0.59 -2.44 12.66
CA MET A 1 -1.92 -2.11 12.10
C MET A 1 -2.94 -3.01 12.77
N SER A 2 -4.04 -2.48 13.30
CA SER A 2 -5.12 -3.31 13.86
C SER A 2 -5.97 -3.93 12.75
N ASN A 3 -6.76 -4.95 13.06
CA ASN A 3 -7.68 -5.55 12.08
C ASN A 3 -8.70 -4.54 11.56
N HIS A 4 -9.18 -3.64 12.42
CA HIS A 4 -10.07 -2.55 12.00
C HIS A 4 -9.41 -1.61 10.99
N HIS A 5 -8.15 -1.20 11.21
CA HIS A 5 -7.42 -0.38 10.22
C HIS A 5 -7.18 -1.11 8.89
N LEU A 6 -6.93 -2.43 8.93
CA LEU A 6 -6.79 -3.25 7.72
C LEU A 6 -8.09 -3.29 6.92
N GLU A 7 -9.22 -3.48 7.61
CA GLU A 7 -10.55 -3.52 7.00
C GLU A 7 -10.93 -2.17 6.38
N GLU A 8 -10.76 -1.07 7.11
CA GLU A 8 -11.00 0.28 6.60
C GLU A 8 -10.13 0.59 5.38
N PHE A 9 -8.86 0.19 5.42
CA PHE A 9 -7.95 0.39 4.29
C PHE A 9 -8.36 -0.43 3.06
N ALA A 10 -8.72 -1.70 3.26
CA ALA A 10 -9.22 -2.56 2.19
C ALA A 10 -10.47 -1.97 1.54
N TRP A 11 -11.50 -1.62 2.32
CA TRP A 11 -12.72 -1.04 1.77
C TRP A 11 -12.50 0.36 1.18
N GLY A 12 -11.57 1.15 1.72
CA GLY A 12 -11.12 2.40 1.12
C GLY A 12 -10.58 2.20 -0.31
N LEU A 13 -9.69 1.23 -0.51
CA LEU A 13 -9.18 0.86 -1.84
C LEU A 13 -10.30 0.39 -2.78
N ALA A 14 -11.18 -0.50 -2.31
CA ALA A 14 -12.29 -1.01 -3.10
C ALA A 14 -13.27 0.11 -3.54
N ASN A 15 -13.54 1.05 -2.64
CA ASN A 15 -14.46 2.16 -2.85
C ASN A 15 -13.87 3.30 -3.67
N SER A 16 -12.54 3.46 -3.69
CA SER A 16 -11.85 4.46 -4.51
C SER A 16 -12.10 4.30 -6.02
N LYS A 17 -12.47 3.09 -6.45
CA LYS A 17 -12.64 2.69 -7.87
C LYS A 17 -11.38 2.77 -8.74
N TYR A 18 -10.23 3.17 -8.18
CA TYR A 18 -8.95 3.16 -8.88
C TYR A 18 -8.35 1.75 -8.98
N PRO A 19 -7.51 1.47 -10.00
CA PRO A 19 -6.63 0.31 -9.99
C PRO A 19 -5.57 0.44 -8.89
N PHE A 20 -5.18 -0.67 -8.28
CA PHE A 20 -4.15 -0.66 -7.24
C PHE A 20 -3.36 -1.97 -7.19
N LEU A 21 -2.10 -1.85 -6.77
CA LEU A 21 -1.26 -2.94 -6.30
C LEU A 21 -1.06 -2.77 -4.80
N TRP A 22 -1.43 -3.76 -4.00
CA TRP A 22 -1.27 -3.73 -2.55
C TRP A 22 -0.37 -4.87 -2.06
N VAL A 23 0.76 -4.50 -1.47
CA VAL A 23 1.69 -5.45 -0.85
C VAL A 23 1.24 -5.71 0.59
N VAL A 24 0.79 -6.93 0.87
CA VAL A 24 0.32 -7.36 2.19
C VAL A 24 1.18 -8.53 2.66
N ARG A 25 1.97 -8.28 3.71
CA ARG A 25 2.84 -9.28 4.32
C ARG A 25 2.08 -10.14 5.35
N PRO A 26 1.88 -11.45 5.09
CA PRO A 26 1.11 -12.33 5.98
C PRO A 26 1.69 -12.43 7.40
N ASP A 27 2.99 -12.23 7.57
CA ASP A 27 3.73 -12.27 8.83
C ASP A 27 3.55 -11.00 9.69
N VAL A 28 3.10 -9.91 9.09
CA VAL A 28 2.92 -8.60 9.77
C VAL A 28 1.44 -8.32 10.08
N VAL A 29 0.53 -8.99 9.37
CA VAL A 29 -0.88 -9.05 9.74
C VAL A 29 -1.01 -10.15 10.80
N MET A 30 -1.18 -9.76 12.07
CA MET A 30 -1.23 -10.70 13.19
C MET A 30 -2.29 -11.77 12.98
N GLY A 31 -1.85 -13.02 12.82
CA GLY A 31 -2.70 -14.22 12.90
C GLY A 31 -3.56 -14.43 11.65
N GLU A 32 -3.23 -15.47 10.90
CA GLU A 32 -3.90 -15.91 9.68
C GLU A 32 -3.61 -15.00 8.48
N SER A 33 -3.03 -15.60 7.44
CA SER A 33 -2.77 -14.98 6.14
C SER A 33 -3.94 -14.08 5.73
N ALA A 34 -3.80 -12.75 5.80
CA ALA A 34 -4.88 -11.77 5.62
C ALA A 34 -6.05 -12.31 4.77
N ILE A 35 -7.01 -12.98 5.43
CA ILE A 35 -8.09 -13.65 4.72
C ILE A 35 -9.07 -12.54 4.41
N PHE A 36 -8.86 -11.93 3.26
CA PHE A 36 -9.80 -10.92 2.81
C PHE A 36 -11.16 -11.56 2.54
N PRO A 37 -12.26 -10.94 3.02
CA PRO A 37 -13.61 -11.46 2.75
C PRO A 37 -13.86 -11.61 1.25
N ARG A 38 -14.67 -12.61 0.88
CA ARG A 38 -14.98 -12.90 -0.52
C ARG A 38 -15.59 -11.68 -1.21
N GLU A 39 -16.43 -10.95 -0.49
CA GLU A 39 -17.11 -9.73 -0.93
C GLU A 39 -16.10 -8.65 -1.35
N PHE A 40 -15.00 -8.52 -0.61
CA PHE A 40 -13.93 -7.60 -0.96
C PHE A 40 -13.18 -8.06 -2.22
N MET A 41 -12.84 -9.36 -2.30
CA MET A 41 -12.17 -9.92 -3.49
C MET A 41 -13.03 -9.76 -4.75
N GLU A 42 -14.35 -9.90 -4.64
CA GLU A 42 -15.30 -9.63 -5.72
C GLU A 42 -15.35 -8.12 -6.06
N ALA A 43 -15.34 -7.23 -5.06
CA ALA A 43 -15.38 -5.78 -5.26
C ALA A 43 -14.16 -5.21 -6.00
N ILE A 44 -12.98 -5.84 -5.84
CA ILE A 44 -11.73 -5.39 -6.47
C ILE A 44 -11.41 -6.12 -7.78
N LYS A 45 -12.24 -7.08 -8.19
CA LYS A 45 -12.00 -7.91 -9.38
C LYS A 45 -11.74 -7.04 -10.62
N GLY A 46 -10.61 -7.31 -11.30
CA GLY A 46 -10.18 -6.59 -12.49
C GLY A 46 -9.52 -5.22 -12.23
N ARG A 47 -9.36 -4.80 -10.97
CA ARG A 47 -8.73 -3.51 -10.60
C ARG A 47 -7.68 -3.63 -9.51
N GLY A 48 -7.85 -4.56 -8.57
CA GLY A 48 -6.93 -4.78 -7.47
C GLY A 48 -6.05 -6.01 -7.68
N LEU A 49 -4.78 -5.87 -7.32
CA LEU A 49 -3.83 -6.99 -7.20
C LEU A 49 -3.21 -6.95 -5.79
N ILE A 50 -3.30 -8.08 -5.09
CA ILE A 50 -2.76 -8.24 -3.73
C ILE A 50 -1.66 -9.29 -3.77
N ILE A 51 -0.47 -8.95 -3.28
CA ILE A 51 0.72 -9.79 -3.30
C ILE A 51 1.50 -9.64 -2.00
N SER A 52 2.38 -10.60 -1.70
CA SER A 52 3.22 -10.55 -0.49
C SER A 52 4.50 -9.73 -0.66
N TRP A 53 4.97 -9.58 -1.90
CA TRP A 53 6.21 -8.87 -2.21
C TRP A 53 6.26 -8.46 -3.68
N CYS A 54 6.89 -7.33 -3.99
CA CYS A 54 7.23 -6.91 -5.35
C CYS A 54 8.63 -6.30 -5.42
N PRO A 55 9.24 -6.26 -6.63
CA PRO A 55 10.43 -5.43 -6.87
C PRO A 55 10.02 -3.96 -6.88
N GLN A 56 9.88 -3.35 -5.71
CA GLN A 56 9.20 -2.05 -5.55
C GLN A 56 9.77 -0.95 -6.44
N GLN A 57 11.09 -0.82 -6.57
CA GLN A 57 11.68 0.17 -7.47
C GLN A 57 11.23 0.00 -8.93
N GLN A 58 11.12 -1.24 -9.42
CA GLN A 58 10.59 -1.51 -10.76
C GLN A 58 9.09 -1.22 -10.88
N VAL A 59 8.34 -1.40 -9.79
CA VAL A 59 6.93 -1.00 -9.75
C VAL A 59 6.82 0.52 -9.81
N LEU A 60 7.59 1.25 -9.00
CA LEU A 60 7.58 2.72 -8.95
C LEU A 60 8.03 3.36 -10.26
N SER A 61 8.99 2.75 -10.97
CA SER A 61 9.42 3.24 -12.29
C SER A 61 8.44 2.92 -13.42
N HIS A 62 7.40 2.12 -13.16
CA HIS A 62 6.43 1.75 -14.18
C HIS A 62 5.44 2.89 -14.45
N PRO A 63 5.21 3.30 -15.72
CA PRO A 63 4.40 4.48 -16.06
C PRO A 63 2.90 4.37 -15.68
N ALA A 64 2.43 3.16 -15.35
CA ALA A 64 1.06 2.97 -14.83
C ALA A 64 0.90 3.37 -13.35
N VAL A 65 2.00 3.61 -12.62
CA VAL A 65 1.94 4.05 -11.22
C VAL A 65 1.76 5.55 -11.15
N GLY A 66 0.57 5.98 -10.71
CA GLY A 66 0.25 7.41 -10.55
C GLY A 66 0.45 7.94 -9.13
N VAL A 67 0.49 7.06 -8.12
CA VAL A 67 0.63 7.45 -6.71
C VAL A 67 1.17 6.28 -5.89
N PHE A 68 1.95 6.58 -4.86
CA PHE A 68 2.45 5.60 -3.90
C PHE A 68 1.98 5.92 -2.49
N LEU A 69 1.17 5.03 -1.90
CA LEU A 69 0.78 5.11 -0.50
C LEU A 69 1.83 4.41 0.36
N THR A 70 2.47 5.15 1.26
CA THR A 70 3.63 4.66 2.00
C THR A 70 3.63 5.13 3.45
N HIS A 71 4.27 4.34 4.31
CA HIS A 71 4.56 4.70 5.69
C HIS A 71 5.71 5.70 5.84
N CYS A 72 6.31 6.16 4.73
CA CYS A 72 7.38 7.16 4.73
C CYS A 72 8.68 6.70 5.40
N GLY A 73 8.99 5.40 5.37
CA GLY A 73 10.32 4.91 5.71
C GLY A 73 11.36 5.49 4.73
N TRP A 74 12.53 5.89 5.23
CA TRP A 74 13.51 6.67 4.48
C TRP A 74 13.88 6.09 3.10
N ASN A 75 14.16 4.79 3.02
CA ASN A 75 14.50 4.12 1.76
C ASN A 75 13.35 4.18 0.74
N TYR A 76 12.14 3.93 1.18
CA TYR A 76 10.94 3.91 0.35
C TYR A 76 10.59 5.30 -0.18
N LEU A 77 10.82 6.33 0.64
CA LEU A 77 10.66 7.72 0.24
C LEU A 77 11.69 8.11 -0.84
N LEU A 78 12.96 7.73 -0.66
CA LEU A 78 14.01 7.98 -1.65
C LEU A 78 13.73 7.31 -3.00
N GLU A 79 13.26 6.06 -3.00
CA GLU A 79 12.86 5.36 -4.23
C GLU A 79 11.76 6.12 -4.96
N ALA A 80 10.69 6.51 -4.25
CA ALA A 80 9.57 7.21 -4.88
C ALA A 80 9.92 8.61 -5.38
N VAL A 81 10.74 9.36 -4.64
CA VAL A 81 11.25 10.67 -5.09
C VAL A 81 12.14 10.51 -6.33
N SER A 82 12.98 9.47 -6.38
CA SER A 82 13.86 9.20 -7.52
C SER A 82 13.07 8.88 -8.80
N GLU A 83 11.94 8.19 -8.66
CA GLU A 83 11.05 7.86 -9.79
C GLU A 83 9.99 8.95 -10.05
N GLY A 84 9.96 10.03 -9.27
CA GLY A 84 9.03 11.14 -9.44
C GLY A 84 7.56 10.78 -9.15
N VAL A 85 7.31 9.80 -8.28
CA VAL A 85 5.97 9.32 -7.95
C VAL A 85 5.37 10.11 -6.78
N PRO A 86 4.18 10.72 -6.92
CA PRO A 86 3.47 11.38 -5.83
C PRO A 86 3.17 10.45 -4.66
N LEU A 87 3.21 10.98 -3.43
CA LEU A 87 3.05 10.20 -2.20
C LEU A 87 1.70 10.45 -1.50
N ILE A 88 1.09 9.39 -0.98
CA ILE A 88 0.10 9.46 0.10
C ILE A 88 0.77 8.91 1.36
N CYS A 89 0.99 9.78 2.34
CA CYS A 89 1.78 9.46 3.51
C CYS A 89 0.91 8.92 4.66
N TRP A 90 1.28 7.78 5.23
CA TRP A 90 0.63 7.18 6.40
C TRP A 90 1.67 6.66 7.42
N PRO A 91 2.37 7.56 8.14
CA PRO A 91 3.48 7.20 9.02
C PRO A 91 3.03 6.47 10.29
N PHE A 92 3.86 5.57 10.81
CA PHE A 92 3.58 4.79 12.02
C PHE A 92 4.54 5.07 13.18
N PHE A 93 5.86 5.05 12.96
CA PHE A 93 6.84 5.15 14.06
C PHE A 93 8.21 5.68 13.60
N GLY A 94 9.08 6.00 14.56
CA GLY A 94 10.47 6.38 14.29
C GLY A 94 10.56 7.73 13.58
N ASP A 95 11.30 7.75 12.47
CA ASP A 95 11.53 8.93 11.62
C ASP A 95 10.39 9.18 10.61
N GLN A 96 9.44 8.26 10.47
CA GLN A 96 8.38 8.29 9.46
C GLN A 96 7.53 9.56 9.52
N GLN A 97 7.22 10.06 10.72
CA GLN A 97 6.46 11.30 10.89
C GLN A 97 7.23 12.53 10.39
N THR A 98 8.54 12.57 10.64
CA THR A 98 9.42 13.63 10.14
C THR A 98 9.53 13.52 8.62
N ASN A 99 9.75 12.33 8.09
CA ASN A 99 9.83 12.08 6.65
C ASN A 99 8.52 12.45 5.94
N CYS A 100 7.36 12.17 6.52
CA CYS A 100 6.05 12.56 6.00
C CYS A 100 5.85 14.09 5.95
N ARG A 101 6.52 14.84 6.82
CA ARG A 101 6.34 16.29 6.93
C ARG A 101 7.00 17.06 5.77
N TYR A 102 8.03 16.49 5.14
CA TYR A 102 8.85 17.10 4.10
C TYR A 102 8.65 16.40 2.76
#